data_AF-A0A953VYU4-F1
#
_entry.id   AF-A0A953VYU4-F1
#
_cell.length_a   1.000
_cell.length_b   1.000
_cell.length_c   1.000
_cell.angle_alpha   90.00
_cell.angle_beta   90.00
_cell.angle_gamma   90.00
#
_symmetry.space_group_name_H-M   'P 1'
#
loop_
_entity.id
_entity.type
_entity.pdbx_description
1 polymer ?
#
loop_
_entity_poly.entity_id
_entity_poly.type
_entity_poly.pdbx_seq_one_letter_code
_entity_poly.pdbx_strand_id
1 'polypeptide(L)'
;GRVNAWPLDEGLIDYVSPLLGGNDENPYSEVNVIAHPSLEVSGTELDASTITPDLLRQLHEIDGIEANVATGYHAIEFLLWGQDLNGTGPGAGARPASDFDTAACTGGNCDRRIQYLTSAVELLVTDLEEIVAAWDEGGQARTDVTADPTQGMVMAFTGMGSLSYGEQAGDRMKLGLLLHDPEEEHDCFSDNTHASHYYDGLGVRNVYTGRYTRIDGSVVEGPSLMQVVAERDPDLAQDLMANIDHTMQTLTAISDSAEAGTAYDQLLDPANDEGGAMIQTAIDALVAQTRDIERAVAAIGLQGVDVSGSDSLDNPDAVFQ
;
A
#
# COMPACT_ATOMS: atom_id res chain seq x y z
N GLY A 1 4.60 7.82 5.83
CA GLY A 1 3.51 6.98 6.40
C GLY A 1 4.08 5.74 7.07
N ARG A 2 4.10 5.64 8.40
CA ARG A 2 4.96 4.67 9.10
C ARG A 2 4.65 3.17 8.91
N VAL A 3 3.38 2.82 8.66
CA VAL A 3 2.91 1.43 8.62
C VAL A 3 3.05 0.81 7.22
N ASN A 4 2.80 1.59 6.17
CA ASN A 4 2.62 1.09 4.80
C ASN A 4 3.15 2.09 3.75
N ALA A 5 4.25 2.79 4.04
CA ALA A 5 4.85 3.71 3.09
C ALA A 5 5.49 2.98 1.91
N TRP A 6 5.34 3.58 0.74
CA TRP A 6 5.88 3.17 -0.55
C TRP A 6 6.05 4.44 -1.40
N PRO A 7 7.01 4.52 -2.34
CA PRO A 7 8.03 3.53 -2.70
C PRO A 7 9.10 3.32 -1.61
N LEU A 8 9.93 2.29 -1.74
CA LEU A 8 10.99 1.95 -0.78
C LEU A 8 12.33 1.76 -1.52
N ASP A 9 13.33 2.59 -1.22
CA ASP A 9 14.72 2.39 -1.66
C ASP A 9 15.40 1.36 -0.74
N GLU A 10 15.54 0.13 -1.21
CA GLU A 10 15.88 -1.01 -0.34
C GLU A 10 17.35 -0.99 0.09
N GLY A 11 18.19 -0.35 -0.70
CA GLY A 11 19.60 -0.18 -0.40
C GLY A 11 19.87 0.79 0.75
N LEU A 12 18.88 1.53 1.27
CA LEU A 12 18.98 2.15 2.59
C LEU A 12 19.09 1.07 3.69
N ILE A 13 18.32 -0.03 3.57
CA ILE A 13 18.14 -1.05 4.61
C ILE A 13 19.29 -2.06 4.61
N ASP A 14 19.45 -2.80 3.51
CA ASP A 14 20.38 -3.93 3.41
C ASP A 14 21.06 -3.98 2.03
N TYR A 15 21.76 -5.07 1.73
CA TYR A 15 22.35 -5.28 0.43
C TYR A 15 21.28 -5.40 -0.66
N VAL A 16 21.59 -4.80 -1.81
CA VAL A 16 20.85 -4.90 -3.06
C VAL A 16 21.72 -5.51 -4.15
N SER A 17 21.11 -5.96 -5.23
CA SER A 17 21.78 -6.47 -6.42
C SER A 17 22.62 -5.36 -7.05
N PRO A 18 23.93 -5.60 -7.34
CA PRO A 18 24.77 -4.61 -8.01
C PRO A 18 24.35 -4.37 -9.47
N LEU A 19 23.38 -5.13 -9.99
CA LEU A 19 22.87 -5.00 -11.36
C LEU A 19 21.77 -3.95 -11.49
N LEU A 20 21.06 -3.63 -10.41
CA LEU A 20 19.95 -2.65 -10.44
C LEU A 20 20.43 -1.22 -10.16
N GLY A 21 21.64 -1.05 -9.61
CA GLY A 21 22.24 0.26 -9.33
C GLY A 21 21.52 0.99 -8.18
N GLY A 22 22.18 1.99 -7.59
CA GLY A 22 21.51 2.91 -6.66
C GLY A 22 20.61 3.91 -7.40
N ASN A 23 19.65 4.47 -6.67
CA ASN A 23 18.86 5.61 -7.10
C ASN A 23 19.75 6.88 -7.02
N ASP A 24 20.15 7.41 -8.17
CA ASP A 24 21.03 8.60 -8.29
C ASP A 24 20.43 9.87 -7.64
N GLU A 25 19.10 9.93 -7.48
CA GLU A 25 18.41 11.05 -6.84
C GLU A 25 18.32 10.92 -5.32
N ASN A 26 18.52 9.71 -4.79
CA ASN A 26 18.54 9.44 -3.37
C ASN A 26 19.95 9.08 -2.88
N PRO A 27 20.65 9.97 -2.14
CA PRO A 27 22.00 9.70 -1.64
C PRO A 27 22.06 8.55 -0.62
N TYR A 28 20.91 8.06 -0.15
CA TYR A 28 20.80 6.98 0.82
C TYR A 28 20.55 5.59 0.20
N SER A 29 20.34 5.53 -1.11
CA SER A 29 19.94 4.31 -1.84
C SER A 29 21.00 3.19 -1.88
N GLU A 30 22.24 3.45 -1.45
CA GLU A 30 23.30 2.44 -1.36
C GLU A 30 23.92 2.33 0.05
N VAL A 31 23.30 2.95 1.05
CA VAL A 31 23.89 3.12 2.38
C VAL A 31 24.03 1.81 3.14
N ASN A 32 23.05 0.91 3.06
CA ASN A 32 23.01 -0.37 3.75
C ASN A 32 23.31 -0.23 5.25
N VAL A 33 22.33 0.30 6.00
CA VAL A 33 22.40 0.49 7.46
C VAL A 33 22.81 -0.80 8.17
N ILE A 34 22.39 -1.97 7.67
CA ILE A 34 22.76 -3.27 8.24
C ILE A 34 24.26 -3.54 8.16
N ALA A 35 24.95 -3.12 7.10
CA ALA A 35 26.39 -3.32 6.95
C ALA A 35 27.24 -2.21 7.61
N HIS A 36 26.67 -1.02 7.82
CA HIS A 36 27.43 0.16 8.26
C HIS A 36 27.00 0.64 9.65
N PRO A 37 27.87 0.52 10.69
CA PRO A 37 27.55 0.93 12.06
C PRO A 37 27.61 2.45 12.28
N SER A 38 27.92 3.22 11.24
CA SER A 38 27.99 4.68 11.27
C SER A 38 27.63 5.20 9.89
N LEU A 39 26.72 6.17 9.83
CA LEU A 39 26.18 6.75 8.60
C LEU A 39 26.42 8.25 8.61
N GLU A 40 26.69 8.84 7.45
CA GLU A 40 26.71 10.29 7.30
C GLU A 40 25.36 10.76 6.77
N VAL A 41 24.66 11.56 7.57
CA VAL A 41 23.34 12.13 7.24
C VAL A 41 23.45 13.64 7.33
N SER A 42 23.22 14.34 6.21
CA SER A 42 23.26 15.81 6.18
C SER A 42 24.53 16.41 6.84
N GLY A 43 25.69 15.75 6.65
CA GLY A 43 26.99 16.15 7.22
C GLY A 43 27.15 15.88 8.72
N THR A 44 26.26 15.09 9.33
CA THR A 44 26.33 14.65 10.73
C THR A 44 26.49 13.14 10.78
N GLU A 45 27.38 12.67 11.65
CA GLU A 45 27.57 11.24 11.88
C GLU A 45 26.42 10.69 12.74
N LEU A 46 25.67 9.73 12.20
CA LEU A 46 24.62 8.99 12.88
C LEU A 46 25.18 7.63 13.33
N ASP A 47 25.13 7.38 14.63
CA ASP A 47 25.53 6.09 15.21
C ASP A 47 24.47 5.03 14.93
N ALA A 48 24.82 4.07 14.07
CA ALA A 48 24.01 2.91 13.73
C ALA A 48 24.61 1.61 14.31
N SER A 49 25.53 1.69 15.27
CA SER A 49 26.24 0.51 15.82
C SER A 49 25.29 -0.48 16.51
N THR A 50 24.15 -0.01 16.99
CA THR A 50 23.02 -0.81 17.42
C THR A 50 21.77 -0.35 16.67
N ILE A 51 21.05 -1.28 16.05
CA ILE A 51 19.81 -0.95 15.35
C ILE A 51 18.65 -1.06 16.34
N THR A 52 17.96 0.06 16.59
CA THR A 52 16.87 0.19 17.56
C THR A 52 15.63 0.80 16.89
N PRO A 53 14.43 0.67 17.52
CA PRO A 53 13.23 1.38 17.06
C PRO A 53 13.45 2.88 16.86
N ASP A 54 14.18 3.54 17.77
CA ASP A 54 14.44 4.99 17.67
C ASP A 54 15.38 5.34 16.51
N LEU A 55 16.34 4.47 16.17
CA LEU A 55 17.17 4.65 14.98
C LEU A 55 16.33 4.53 13.71
N LEU A 56 15.50 3.49 13.60
CA LEU A 56 14.66 3.28 12.40
C LEU A 56 13.67 4.42 12.19
N ARG A 57 13.09 4.97 13.27
CA ARG A 57 12.25 6.18 13.19
C ARG A 57 13.00 7.42 12.69
N GLN A 58 14.29 7.56 13.01
CA GLN A 58 15.11 8.67 12.50
C GLN A 58 15.48 8.48 11.02
N LEU A 59 15.60 7.23 10.57
CA LEU A 59 15.90 6.88 9.18
C LEU A 59 14.67 6.96 8.26
N HIS A 60 13.47 6.77 8.81
CA HIS A 60 12.24 6.83 8.02
C HIS A 60 12.01 8.23 7.46
N GLU A 61 11.87 8.32 6.14
CA GLU A 61 11.71 9.55 5.36
C GLU A 61 12.84 10.57 5.62
N ILE A 62 14.06 10.06 5.88
CA ILE A 62 15.23 10.89 6.19
C ILE A 62 15.50 11.90 5.07
N ASP A 63 15.84 13.14 5.48
CA ASP A 63 15.93 14.33 4.63
C ASP A 63 14.67 14.68 3.82
N GLY A 64 13.52 14.11 4.19
CA GLY A 64 12.24 14.34 3.51
C GLY A 64 12.09 13.59 2.19
N ILE A 65 12.92 12.57 1.95
CA ILE A 65 12.83 11.71 0.77
C ILE A 65 11.86 10.57 1.11
N GLU A 66 10.73 10.51 0.41
CA GLU A 66 9.64 9.56 0.69
C GLU A 66 10.09 8.10 0.56
N ALA A 67 10.96 7.81 -0.42
CA ALA A 67 11.50 6.48 -0.66
C ALA A 67 12.41 5.94 0.46
N ASN A 68 12.83 6.77 1.43
CA ASN A 68 13.60 6.32 2.60
C ASN A 68 12.70 5.60 3.63
N VAL A 69 12.07 4.50 3.23
CA VAL A 69 11.18 3.73 4.09
C VAL A 69 11.98 2.75 4.96
N ALA A 70 12.12 3.08 6.25
CA ALA A 70 12.88 2.27 7.22
C ALA A 70 12.00 1.47 8.21
N THR A 71 10.68 1.56 8.09
CA THR A 71 9.71 0.96 9.03
C THR A 71 8.48 0.43 8.29
N GLY A 72 7.63 -0.31 8.99
CA GLY A 72 6.35 -0.77 8.44
C GLY A 72 6.44 -2.09 7.68
N TYR A 73 5.35 -2.44 6.99
CA TYR A 73 5.21 -3.72 6.27
C TYR A 73 6.31 -3.92 5.24
N HIS A 74 6.53 -2.97 4.33
CA HIS A 74 7.46 -3.14 3.22
C HIS A 74 8.94 -3.22 3.64
N ALA A 75 9.34 -2.54 4.73
CA ALA A 75 10.67 -2.73 5.31
C ALA A 75 10.86 -4.16 5.87
N ILE A 76 9.83 -4.71 6.52
CA ILE A 76 9.84 -6.09 7.02
C ILE A 76 9.80 -7.08 5.85
N GLU A 77 9.01 -6.80 4.83
CA GLU A 77 8.88 -7.59 3.62
C GLU A 77 10.23 -7.71 2.90
N PHE A 78 10.89 -6.59 2.59
CA PHE A 78 12.23 -6.59 2.00
C PHE A 78 13.27 -7.34 2.86
N LEU A 79 13.18 -7.23 4.19
CA LEU A 79 14.07 -7.98 5.07
C LEU A 79 13.84 -9.48 5.00
N LEU A 80 12.61 -9.93 4.77
CA LEU A 80 12.27 -11.35 4.76
C LEU A 80 12.43 -11.99 3.37
N TRP A 81 12.11 -11.27 2.30
CA TRP A 81 12.17 -11.75 0.92
C TRP A 81 13.42 -11.28 0.16
N GLY A 82 13.99 -10.12 0.52
CA GLY A 82 14.99 -9.45 -0.31
C GLY A 82 14.36 -8.82 -1.55
N GLN A 83 15.19 -8.34 -2.47
CA GLN A 83 14.68 -7.89 -3.77
C GLN A 83 14.07 -9.06 -4.53
N ASP A 84 12.96 -8.80 -5.21
CA ASP A 84 12.58 -9.63 -6.33
C ASP A 84 13.40 -9.22 -7.56
N LEU A 85 14.09 -10.18 -8.16
CA LEU A 85 14.95 -9.96 -9.32
C LEU A 85 14.42 -10.65 -10.57
N ASN A 86 13.17 -11.12 -10.53
CA ASN A 86 12.55 -11.85 -11.63
C ASN A 86 11.89 -10.92 -12.66
N GLY A 87 11.78 -9.62 -12.38
CA GLY A 87 11.11 -8.65 -13.25
C GLY A 87 9.65 -9.05 -13.40
N THR A 88 9.19 -9.25 -14.63
CA THR A 88 7.84 -9.77 -14.92
C THR A 88 7.82 -11.30 -15.10
N GLY A 89 8.90 -11.99 -14.72
CA GLY A 89 9.02 -13.44 -14.72
C GLY A 89 8.56 -14.04 -13.39
N PRO A 90 8.29 -15.36 -13.33
CA PRO A 90 7.70 -15.94 -12.13
C PRO A 90 8.63 -15.97 -10.92
N GLY A 91 8.14 -15.42 -9.80
CA GLY A 91 8.50 -15.78 -8.43
C GLY A 91 9.07 -14.62 -7.61
N ALA A 92 8.72 -14.59 -6.34
CA ALA A 92 9.15 -13.58 -5.38
C ALA A 92 10.65 -13.55 -5.03
N GLY A 93 11.01 -12.59 -4.20
CA GLY A 93 12.32 -12.48 -3.54
C GLY A 93 12.75 -13.76 -2.82
N ALA A 94 14.03 -14.10 -2.96
CA ALA A 94 14.58 -15.40 -2.55
C ALA A 94 15.63 -15.30 -1.43
N ARG A 95 15.50 -14.35 -0.51
CA ARG A 95 16.44 -14.21 0.62
C ARG A 95 16.45 -15.50 1.46
N PRO A 96 17.65 -16.07 1.70
CA PRO A 96 17.74 -17.33 2.43
C PRO A 96 17.59 -17.10 3.94
N ALA A 97 16.93 -18.04 4.64
CA ALA A 97 16.82 -17.99 6.10
C ALA A 97 18.19 -17.97 6.83
N SER A 98 19.26 -18.43 6.19
CA SER A 98 20.63 -18.35 6.71
C SER A 98 21.15 -16.90 6.85
N ASP A 99 20.48 -15.91 6.26
CA ASP A 99 20.74 -14.49 6.52
C ASP A 99 20.26 -14.01 7.91
N PHE A 100 19.59 -14.89 8.65
CA PHE A 100 19.21 -14.70 10.04
C PHE A 100 19.84 -15.76 10.96
N ASP A 101 20.79 -16.54 10.46
CA ASP A 101 21.54 -17.52 11.27
C ASP A 101 22.91 -16.94 11.66
N THR A 102 23.06 -16.55 12.92
CA THR A 102 24.34 -16.02 13.43
C THR A 102 25.46 -17.06 13.50
N ALA A 103 25.13 -18.37 13.45
CA ALA A 103 26.12 -19.45 13.42
C ALA A 103 26.53 -19.85 11.99
N ALA A 104 25.69 -19.61 10.99
CA ALA A 104 25.91 -20.00 9.60
C ALA A 104 25.57 -18.88 8.59
N CYS A 105 25.93 -17.64 8.95
CA CYS A 105 25.54 -16.43 8.25
C CYS A 105 26.04 -16.39 6.80
N THR A 106 25.11 -16.36 5.83
CA THR A 106 25.45 -16.34 4.39
C THR A 106 25.62 -14.94 3.82
N GLY A 107 24.76 -13.98 4.19
CA GLY A 107 24.80 -12.59 3.71
C GLY A 107 25.63 -11.62 4.56
N GLY A 108 26.36 -12.12 5.56
CA GLY A 108 27.03 -11.27 6.56
C GLY A 108 26.03 -10.49 7.43
N ASN A 109 26.53 -9.84 8.50
CA ASN A 109 25.76 -8.95 9.38
C ASN A 109 24.44 -9.53 9.93
N CYS A 110 24.32 -10.87 10.06
CA CYS A 110 23.06 -11.52 10.44
C CYS A 110 22.55 -11.07 11.81
N ASP A 111 23.45 -10.79 12.76
CA ASP A 111 23.11 -10.22 14.06
C ASP A 111 22.45 -8.85 13.93
N ARG A 112 22.96 -7.98 13.06
CA ARG A 112 22.40 -6.65 12.78
C ARG A 112 21.08 -6.73 12.00
N ARG A 113 20.97 -7.65 11.05
CA ARG A 113 19.72 -7.91 10.32
C ARG A 113 18.61 -8.40 11.26
N ILE A 114 18.94 -9.26 12.23
CA ILE A 114 18.01 -9.67 13.30
C ILE A 114 17.60 -8.46 14.15
N GLN A 115 18.54 -7.57 14.52
CA GLN A 115 18.22 -6.35 15.26
C GLN A 115 17.27 -5.44 14.47
N TYR A 116 17.51 -5.25 13.17
CA TYR A 116 16.63 -4.48 12.31
C TYR A 116 15.24 -5.09 12.27
N LEU A 117 15.12 -6.36 11.87
CA LEU A 117 13.82 -7.04 11.76
C LEU A 117 13.03 -6.97 13.08
N THR A 118 13.70 -7.21 14.20
CA THR A 118 13.07 -7.12 15.53
C THR A 118 12.58 -5.70 15.82
N SER A 119 13.41 -4.69 15.55
CA SER A 119 13.06 -3.27 15.77
C SER A 119 11.93 -2.81 14.87
N ALA A 120 11.92 -3.21 13.60
CA ALA A 120 10.87 -2.89 12.64
C ALA A 120 9.53 -3.54 13.05
N VAL A 121 9.55 -4.80 13.51
CA VAL A 121 8.34 -5.48 14.02
C VAL A 121 7.84 -4.81 15.31
N GLU A 122 8.72 -4.44 16.24
CA GLU A 122 8.34 -3.71 17.46
C GLU A 122 7.66 -2.38 17.12
N LEU A 123 8.20 -1.64 16.15
CA LEU A 123 7.58 -0.41 15.65
C LEU A 123 6.23 -0.67 14.98
N LEU A 124 6.13 -1.68 14.12
CA LEU A 124 4.87 -2.01 13.45
C LEU A 124 3.78 -2.32 14.48
N VAL A 125 4.08 -3.14 15.51
CA VAL A 125 3.12 -3.42 16.59
C VAL A 125 2.74 -2.14 17.33
N THR A 126 3.73 -1.30 17.68
CA THR A 126 3.47 -0.02 18.37
C THR A 126 2.56 0.89 17.54
N ASP A 127 2.85 1.04 16.25
CA ASP A 127 2.08 1.92 15.36
C ASP A 127 0.66 1.36 15.13
N LEU A 128 0.48 0.04 15.06
CA LEU A 128 -0.84 -0.59 15.01
C LEU A 128 -1.63 -0.42 16.31
N GLU A 129 -0.97 -0.51 17.48
CA GLU A 129 -1.61 -0.23 18.78
C GLU A 129 -2.06 1.24 18.88
N GLU A 130 -1.27 2.19 18.36
CA GLU A 130 -1.68 3.60 18.26
C GLU A 130 -2.92 3.77 17.37
N ILE A 131 -2.98 3.09 16.22
CA ILE A 131 -4.15 3.12 15.33
C ILE A 131 -5.39 2.54 16.03
N VAL A 132 -5.25 1.40 16.72
CA VAL A 132 -6.35 0.81 17.50
C VAL A 132 -6.83 1.79 18.57
N ALA A 133 -5.93 2.39 19.34
CA ALA A 133 -6.27 3.36 20.37
C ALA A 133 -6.96 4.61 19.81
N ALA A 134 -6.61 5.06 18.60
CA ALA A 134 -7.26 6.19 17.94
C ALA A 134 -8.73 5.89 17.58
N TRP A 135 -9.06 4.62 17.31
CA TRP A 135 -10.41 4.17 16.95
C TRP A 135 -11.22 3.60 18.12
N ASP A 136 -10.60 3.37 19.27
CA ASP A 136 -11.28 2.91 20.49
C ASP A 136 -12.31 3.94 21.02
N GLU A 137 -13.11 3.51 22.00
CA GLU A 137 -14.05 4.42 22.67
C GLU A 137 -13.31 5.60 23.32
N GLY A 138 -13.62 6.82 22.88
CA GLY A 138 -12.93 8.05 23.31
C GLY A 138 -11.63 8.35 22.57
N GLY A 139 -11.21 7.50 21.63
CA GLY A 139 -10.07 7.76 20.74
C GLY A 139 -10.32 8.93 19.80
N GLN A 140 -9.23 9.57 19.34
CA GLN A 140 -9.30 10.80 18.55
C GLN A 140 -10.02 10.59 17.21
N ALA A 141 -9.64 9.58 16.42
CA ALA A 141 -10.25 9.31 15.11
C ALA A 141 -11.75 9.00 15.25
N ARG A 142 -12.12 8.19 16.25
CA ARG A 142 -13.54 7.90 16.53
C ARG A 142 -14.30 9.14 16.97
N THR A 143 -13.68 10.00 17.77
CA THR A 143 -14.29 11.27 18.21
C THR A 143 -14.52 12.17 17.00
N ASP A 144 -13.52 12.35 16.14
CA ASP A 144 -13.59 13.24 14.98
C ASP A 144 -14.66 12.81 13.98
N VAL A 145 -14.71 11.53 13.64
CA VAL A 145 -15.69 11.01 12.65
C VAL A 145 -17.12 11.03 13.19
N THR A 146 -17.32 11.04 14.52
CA THR A 146 -18.67 11.01 15.13
C THR A 146 -19.11 12.35 15.71
N ALA A 147 -18.23 13.35 15.79
CA ALA A 147 -18.52 14.66 16.36
C ALA A 147 -19.62 15.41 15.60
N ASP A 148 -19.58 15.37 14.27
CA ASP A 148 -20.60 15.93 13.38
C ASP A 148 -20.95 14.89 12.29
N PRO A 149 -22.21 14.45 12.20
CA PRO A 149 -22.60 13.44 11.21
C PRO A 149 -22.31 13.82 9.77
N THR A 150 -22.38 15.12 9.43
CA THR A 150 -22.08 15.60 8.07
C THR A 150 -20.60 15.49 7.80
N GLN A 151 -19.75 15.92 8.73
CA GLN A 151 -18.30 15.79 8.59
C GLN A 151 -17.83 14.34 8.59
N GLY A 152 -18.45 13.47 9.41
CA GLY A 152 -18.17 12.04 9.37
C GLY A 152 -18.46 11.41 8.00
N MET A 153 -19.57 11.82 7.35
CA MET A 153 -19.86 11.40 5.99
C MET A 153 -18.89 11.99 4.97
N VAL A 154 -18.46 13.25 5.13
CA VAL A 154 -17.41 13.84 4.28
C VAL A 154 -16.13 13.01 4.36
N MET A 155 -15.65 12.70 5.57
CA MET A 155 -14.46 11.87 5.77
C MET A 155 -14.61 10.48 5.13
N ALA A 156 -15.77 9.84 5.29
CA ALA A 156 -16.02 8.51 4.74
C ALA A 156 -16.03 8.50 3.21
N PHE A 157 -16.72 9.46 2.57
CA PHE A 157 -16.76 9.56 1.11
C PHE A 157 -15.43 10.03 0.51
N THR A 158 -14.71 10.94 1.18
CA THR A 158 -13.33 11.30 0.81
C THR A 158 -12.44 10.06 0.83
N GLY A 159 -12.43 9.31 1.94
CA GLY A 159 -11.60 8.09 2.05
C GLY A 159 -11.94 7.04 1.00
N MET A 160 -13.23 6.78 0.76
CA MET A 160 -13.66 5.85 -0.29
C MET A 160 -13.25 6.31 -1.69
N GLY A 161 -13.46 7.58 -2.03
CA GLY A 161 -13.14 8.12 -3.35
C GLY A 161 -11.64 8.17 -3.61
N SER A 162 -10.88 8.70 -2.65
CA SER A 162 -9.41 8.80 -2.73
C SER A 162 -8.75 7.44 -2.84
N LEU A 163 -9.14 6.46 -2.00
CA LEU A 163 -8.61 5.11 -2.09
C LEU A 163 -8.95 4.46 -3.43
N SER A 164 -10.16 4.68 -3.95
CA SER A 164 -10.58 4.09 -5.23
C SER A 164 -9.83 4.69 -6.42
N TYR A 165 -9.65 6.01 -6.46
CA TYR A 165 -9.17 6.72 -7.65
C TYR A 165 -7.67 6.97 -7.63
N GLY A 166 -7.21 7.99 -6.90
CA GLY A 166 -5.81 8.39 -6.90
C GLY A 166 -4.90 7.24 -6.44
N GLU A 167 -5.26 6.62 -5.31
CA GLU A 167 -4.39 5.62 -4.68
C GLU A 167 -4.43 4.27 -5.43
N GLN A 168 -5.57 3.56 -5.42
CA GLN A 168 -5.60 2.19 -5.93
C GLN A 168 -5.59 2.15 -7.45
N ALA A 169 -6.51 2.87 -8.12
CA ALA A 169 -6.57 2.83 -9.58
C ALA A 169 -5.36 3.50 -10.22
N GLY A 170 -4.92 4.64 -9.68
CA GLY A 170 -3.82 5.42 -10.21
C GLY A 170 -2.47 4.85 -9.79
N ASP A 171 -2.05 5.23 -8.58
CA ASP A 171 -0.68 5.06 -8.13
C ASP A 171 -0.28 3.58 -7.99
N ARG A 172 -1.18 2.73 -7.49
CA ARG A 172 -0.88 1.30 -7.23
C ARG A 172 -1.10 0.36 -8.42
N MET A 173 -1.89 0.77 -9.42
CA MET A 173 -2.26 -0.12 -10.53
C MET A 173 -1.91 0.46 -11.90
N LYS A 174 -2.33 1.70 -12.18
CA LYS A 174 -2.15 2.29 -13.51
C LYS A 174 -0.70 2.66 -13.78
N LEU A 175 0.03 3.14 -12.77
CA LEU A 175 1.43 3.52 -12.91
C LEU A 175 2.31 2.33 -13.37
N GLY A 176 2.32 1.24 -12.60
CA GLY A 176 3.05 0.02 -12.98
C GLY A 176 2.61 -0.57 -14.32
N LEU A 177 1.32 -0.51 -14.66
CA LEU A 177 0.84 -0.95 -15.97
C LEU A 177 1.34 -0.08 -17.12
N LEU A 178 1.49 1.23 -16.93
CA LEU A 178 2.02 2.15 -17.95
C LEU A 178 3.52 1.97 -18.16
N LEU A 179 4.26 1.76 -17.07
CA LEU A 179 5.71 1.61 -17.08
C LEU A 179 6.16 0.18 -17.38
N HIS A 180 5.26 -0.80 -17.24
CA HIS A 180 5.59 -2.23 -17.21
C HIS A 180 6.66 -2.54 -16.14
N ASP A 181 6.53 -1.87 -15.00
CA ASP A 181 7.53 -1.89 -13.93
C ASP A 181 6.95 -2.54 -12.66
N PRO A 182 7.46 -3.72 -12.25
CA PRO A 182 7.10 -4.36 -11.00
C PRO A 182 7.51 -3.56 -9.75
N GLU A 183 8.44 -2.61 -9.83
CA GLU A 183 8.78 -1.78 -8.65
C GLU A 183 7.68 -0.75 -8.30
N GLU A 184 6.71 -0.56 -9.20
CA GLU A 184 5.57 0.33 -8.99
C GLU A 184 4.36 -0.37 -8.35
N GLU A 185 4.41 -1.71 -8.17
CA GLU A 185 3.41 -2.41 -7.38
C GLU A 185 3.81 -2.52 -5.91
N HIS A 186 2.83 -2.36 -5.01
CA HIS A 186 3.03 -2.61 -3.59
C HIS A 186 3.08 -4.12 -3.32
N ASP A 187 3.96 -4.53 -2.40
CA ASP A 187 4.21 -5.94 -2.05
C ASP A 187 4.93 -6.75 -3.14
N CYS A 188 5.73 -6.07 -3.99
CA CYS A 188 6.49 -6.68 -5.08
C CYS A 188 7.49 -7.74 -4.57
N PHE A 189 8.10 -7.53 -3.40
CA PHE A 189 9.12 -8.46 -2.88
C PHE A 189 8.54 -9.85 -2.57
N SER A 190 7.26 -9.92 -2.22
CA SER A 190 6.60 -11.15 -1.74
C SER A 190 5.56 -11.75 -2.68
N ASP A 191 5.38 -11.20 -3.88
CA ASP A 191 4.30 -11.53 -4.83
C ASP A 191 2.89 -11.45 -4.19
N ASN A 192 2.64 -10.47 -3.31
CA ASN A 192 1.40 -10.40 -2.53
C ASN A 192 0.46 -9.23 -2.92
N THR A 193 0.78 -8.50 -3.99
CA THR A 193 0.04 -7.34 -4.51
C THR A 193 -1.45 -7.62 -4.70
N HIS A 194 -1.79 -8.80 -5.22
CA HIS A 194 -3.18 -9.19 -5.48
C HIS A 194 -4.05 -9.19 -4.22
N ALA A 195 -3.47 -9.58 -3.08
CA ALA A 195 -4.16 -9.57 -1.79
C ALA A 195 -4.42 -8.13 -1.34
N SER A 196 -3.41 -7.26 -1.42
CA SER A 196 -3.54 -5.85 -1.05
C SER A 196 -4.60 -5.14 -1.87
N HIS A 197 -4.57 -5.30 -3.20
CA HIS A 197 -5.60 -4.73 -4.07
C HIS A 197 -7.00 -5.26 -3.75
N TYR A 198 -7.14 -6.57 -3.51
CA TYR A 198 -8.44 -7.15 -3.15
C TYR A 198 -8.98 -6.56 -1.84
N TYR A 199 -8.15 -6.44 -0.80
CA TYR A 199 -8.57 -5.97 0.51
C TYR A 199 -8.81 -4.45 0.56
N ASP A 200 -8.14 -3.66 -0.27
CA ASP A 200 -8.46 -2.24 -0.48
C ASP A 200 -9.88 -2.07 -1.01
N GLY A 201 -10.23 -2.78 -2.09
CA GLY A 201 -11.58 -2.78 -2.66
C GLY A 201 -12.63 -3.27 -1.66
N LEU A 202 -12.31 -4.32 -0.90
CA LEU A 202 -13.19 -4.83 0.15
C LEU A 202 -13.42 -3.79 1.24
N GLY A 203 -12.40 -3.01 1.61
CA GLY A 203 -12.50 -1.88 2.53
C GLY A 203 -13.54 -0.86 2.08
N VAL A 204 -13.46 -0.41 0.81
CA VAL A 204 -14.44 0.52 0.21
C VAL A 204 -15.86 -0.05 0.29
N ARG A 205 -16.04 -1.32 -0.09
CA ARG A 205 -17.34 -2.00 -0.02
C ARG A 205 -17.89 -2.09 1.40
N ASN A 206 -17.04 -2.40 2.38
CA ASN A 206 -17.44 -2.50 3.79
C ASN A 206 -17.92 -1.16 4.34
N VAL A 207 -17.23 -0.06 4.01
CA VAL A 207 -17.61 1.30 4.42
C VAL A 207 -18.94 1.70 3.77
N TYR A 208 -19.10 1.48 2.46
CA TYR A 208 -20.33 1.84 1.76
C TYR A 208 -21.57 1.11 2.29
N THR A 209 -21.41 -0.18 2.55
CA THR A 209 -22.50 -1.07 3.01
C THR A 209 -22.72 -1.02 4.52
N GLY A 210 -21.80 -0.42 5.28
CA GLY A 210 -21.84 -0.40 6.74
C GLY A 210 -21.78 -1.81 7.34
N ARG A 211 -21.14 -2.75 6.64
CA ARG A 211 -21.13 -4.18 7.01
C ARG A 211 -19.79 -4.83 6.69
N TYR A 212 -19.24 -5.60 7.64
CA TYR A 212 -18.06 -6.44 7.40
C TYR A 212 -18.11 -7.72 8.25
N THR A 213 -17.32 -8.71 7.85
CA THR A 213 -17.15 -9.97 8.61
C THR A 213 -15.80 -9.94 9.30
N ARG A 214 -15.77 -10.17 10.62
CA ARG A 214 -14.55 -10.29 11.40
C ARG A 214 -13.82 -11.60 11.13
N ILE A 215 -12.55 -11.67 11.53
CA ILE A 215 -11.72 -12.88 11.42
C ILE A 215 -12.34 -14.08 12.16
N ASP A 216 -13.09 -13.84 13.25
CA ASP A 216 -13.81 -14.89 13.98
C ASP A 216 -15.13 -15.34 13.34
N GLY A 217 -15.47 -14.78 12.17
CA GLY A 217 -16.70 -15.05 11.43
C GLY A 217 -17.93 -14.27 11.90
N SER A 218 -17.82 -13.48 12.98
CA SER A 218 -18.91 -12.60 13.41
C SER A 218 -19.13 -11.45 12.43
N VAL A 219 -20.38 -11.07 12.24
CA VAL A 219 -20.76 -9.95 11.34
C VAL A 219 -20.94 -8.68 12.15
N VAL A 220 -20.38 -7.59 11.66
CA VAL A 220 -20.69 -6.22 12.07
C VAL A 220 -21.56 -5.61 10.99
N GLU A 221 -22.68 -5.03 11.38
CA GLU A 221 -23.58 -4.32 10.47
C GLU A 221 -24.32 -3.19 11.18
N GLY A 222 -24.71 -2.16 10.44
CA GLY A 222 -25.42 -0.99 10.96
C GLY A 222 -26.00 -0.12 9.84
N PRO A 223 -26.42 1.11 10.15
CA PRO A 223 -26.76 2.10 9.14
C PRO A 223 -25.62 2.30 8.15
N SER A 224 -25.93 2.54 6.87
CA SER A 224 -24.93 2.57 5.80
C SER A 224 -24.98 3.83 4.96
N LEU A 225 -23.86 4.15 4.30
CA LEU A 225 -23.82 5.23 3.31
C LEU A 225 -24.74 4.94 2.13
N MET A 226 -24.88 3.67 1.73
CA MET A 226 -25.85 3.25 0.73
C MET A 226 -27.28 3.66 1.10
N GLN A 227 -27.69 3.49 2.37
CA GLN A 227 -29.02 3.91 2.83
C GLN A 227 -29.19 5.44 2.75
N VAL A 228 -28.16 6.20 3.14
CA VAL A 228 -28.18 7.67 3.04
C VAL A 228 -28.33 8.14 1.60
N VAL A 229 -27.62 7.53 0.65
CA VAL A 229 -27.77 7.83 -0.78
C VAL A 229 -29.18 7.44 -1.25
N ALA A 230 -29.67 6.26 -0.86
CA ALA A 230 -30.97 5.76 -1.30
C ALA A 230 -32.16 6.61 -0.82
N GLU A 231 -32.03 7.33 0.30
CA GLU A 231 -33.04 8.30 0.75
C GLU A 231 -33.21 9.48 -0.23
N ARG A 232 -32.18 9.78 -1.03
CA ARG A 232 -32.18 10.88 -2.01
C ARG A 232 -32.33 10.39 -3.43
N ASP A 233 -31.60 9.35 -3.78
CA ASP A 233 -31.56 8.76 -5.10
C ASP A 233 -31.38 7.22 -4.98
N PRO A 234 -32.50 6.46 -4.96
CA PRO A 234 -32.45 5.00 -4.78
C PRO A 234 -31.87 4.27 -6.00
N ASP A 235 -31.93 4.86 -7.19
CA ASP A 235 -31.34 4.26 -8.39
C ASP A 235 -29.83 4.44 -8.35
N LEU A 236 -29.34 5.65 -8.02
CA LEU A 236 -27.90 5.90 -7.84
C LEU A 236 -27.28 5.05 -6.74
N ALA A 237 -27.98 4.82 -5.62
CA ALA A 237 -27.48 3.93 -4.57
C ALA A 237 -27.30 2.48 -5.06
N GLN A 238 -28.17 2.02 -5.97
CA GLN A 238 -28.05 0.71 -6.59
C GLN A 238 -26.95 0.67 -7.66
N ASP A 239 -26.83 1.72 -8.47
CA ASP A 239 -25.78 1.86 -9.49
C ASP A 239 -24.39 1.85 -8.84
N LEU A 240 -24.18 2.63 -7.77
CA LEU A 240 -22.91 2.65 -7.05
C LEU A 240 -22.60 1.28 -6.42
N MET A 241 -23.59 0.63 -5.82
CA MET A 241 -23.39 -0.74 -5.29
C MET A 241 -23.02 -1.72 -6.41
N ALA A 242 -23.65 -1.63 -7.58
CA ALA A 242 -23.34 -2.49 -8.72
C ALA A 242 -21.93 -2.25 -9.25
N ASN A 243 -21.46 -1.00 -9.29
CA ASN A 243 -20.08 -0.67 -9.67
C ASN A 243 -19.07 -1.18 -8.63
N ILE A 244 -19.36 -1.04 -7.33
CA ILE A 244 -18.51 -1.62 -6.28
C ILE A 244 -18.45 -3.15 -6.38
N ASP A 245 -19.58 -3.82 -6.63
CA ASP A 245 -19.60 -5.27 -6.83
C ASP A 245 -18.85 -5.68 -8.10
N HIS A 246 -18.87 -4.85 -9.16
CA HIS A 246 -18.09 -5.07 -10.37
C HIS A 246 -16.58 -4.94 -10.09
N THR A 247 -16.16 -3.91 -9.37
CA THR A 247 -14.77 -3.75 -8.89
C THR A 247 -14.31 -4.97 -8.09
N MET A 248 -15.14 -5.46 -7.16
CA MET A 248 -14.78 -6.66 -6.41
C MET A 248 -14.64 -7.89 -7.30
N GLN A 249 -15.45 -8.04 -8.34
CA GLN A 249 -15.32 -9.14 -9.30
C GLN A 249 -14.02 -9.07 -10.08
N THR A 250 -13.61 -7.88 -10.54
CA THR A 250 -12.38 -7.70 -11.30
C THR A 250 -11.14 -7.89 -10.44
N LEU A 251 -11.15 -7.38 -9.20
CA LEU A 251 -10.08 -7.62 -8.22
C LEU A 251 -10.00 -9.10 -7.80
N THR A 252 -11.14 -9.79 -7.70
CA THR A 252 -11.16 -11.24 -7.47
C THR A 252 -10.52 -11.99 -8.64
N ALA A 253 -10.73 -11.56 -9.88
CA ALA A 253 -10.10 -12.20 -11.04
C ALA A 253 -8.56 -12.10 -11.01
N ILE A 254 -8.02 -10.95 -10.56
CA ILE A 254 -6.58 -10.77 -10.34
C ILE A 254 -6.09 -11.69 -9.21
N SER A 255 -6.82 -11.73 -8.10
CA SER A 255 -6.51 -12.62 -6.98
C SER A 255 -6.53 -14.11 -7.37
N ASP A 256 -7.56 -14.54 -8.10
CA ASP A 256 -7.67 -15.91 -8.60
C ASP A 256 -6.54 -16.26 -9.59
N SER A 257 -6.06 -15.29 -10.38
CA SER A 257 -4.89 -15.46 -11.26
C SER A 257 -3.63 -15.78 -10.46
N ALA A 258 -3.36 -15.00 -9.41
CA ALA A 258 -2.20 -15.20 -8.53
C ALA A 258 -2.28 -16.53 -7.79
N GLU A 259 -3.44 -16.88 -7.23
CA GLU A 259 -3.66 -18.17 -6.57
C GLU A 259 -3.57 -19.37 -7.54
N ALA A 260 -3.79 -19.14 -8.84
CA ALA A 260 -3.60 -20.13 -9.89
C ALA A 260 -2.14 -20.22 -10.38
N GLY A 261 -1.24 -19.35 -9.92
CA GLY A 261 0.19 -19.38 -10.18
C GLY A 261 0.72 -18.29 -11.12
N THR A 262 -0.10 -17.30 -11.50
CA THR A 262 0.33 -16.13 -12.27
C THR A 262 0.20 -14.88 -11.40
N ALA A 263 1.31 -14.47 -10.77
CA ALA A 263 1.38 -13.31 -9.89
C ALA A 263 1.21 -11.98 -10.66
N TYR A 264 1.06 -10.87 -9.92
CA TYR A 264 0.67 -9.59 -10.50
C TYR A 264 1.76 -8.98 -11.39
N ASP A 265 3.02 -9.02 -10.96
CA ASP A 265 4.22 -8.74 -11.76
C ASP A 265 4.17 -9.35 -13.18
N GLN A 266 3.75 -10.62 -13.31
CA GLN A 266 3.63 -11.33 -14.57
C GLN A 266 2.47 -10.83 -15.44
N LEU A 267 1.46 -10.20 -14.83
CA LEU A 267 0.39 -9.52 -15.55
C LEU A 267 0.87 -8.19 -16.14
N LEU A 268 1.93 -7.60 -15.60
CA LEU A 268 2.57 -6.38 -16.11
C LEU A 268 3.48 -6.62 -17.32
N ASP A 269 3.84 -7.87 -17.64
CA ASP A 269 4.67 -8.19 -18.81
C ASP A 269 4.08 -7.56 -20.08
N PRO A 270 4.83 -6.72 -20.82
CA PRO A 270 4.35 -6.10 -22.07
C PRO A 270 4.01 -7.12 -23.16
N ALA A 271 4.44 -8.38 -23.04
CA ALA A 271 4.03 -9.48 -23.91
C ALA A 271 2.75 -10.20 -23.45
N ASN A 272 2.24 -9.90 -22.25
CA ASN A 272 1.04 -10.49 -21.67
C ASN A 272 -0.19 -9.56 -21.83
N ASP A 273 -0.67 -9.43 -23.08
CA ASP A 273 -1.84 -8.61 -23.40
C ASP A 273 -3.09 -8.97 -22.56
N GLU A 274 -3.27 -10.25 -22.22
CA GLU A 274 -4.40 -10.73 -21.41
C GLU A 274 -4.28 -10.27 -19.94
N GLY A 275 -3.08 -10.35 -19.36
CA GLY A 275 -2.79 -9.85 -18.01
C GLY A 275 -2.95 -8.33 -17.91
N GLY A 276 -2.37 -7.58 -18.86
CA GLY A 276 -2.54 -6.13 -18.90
C GLY A 276 -4.01 -5.70 -19.07
N ALA A 277 -4.80 -6.44 -19.86
CA ALA A 277 -6.24 -6.21 -19.99
C ALA A 277 -7.00 -6.52 -18.69
N MET A 278 -6.57 -7.53 -17.92
CA MET A 278 -7.14 -7.85 -16.60
C MET A 278 -6.94 -6.70 -15.61
N ILE A 279 -5.72 -6.16 -15.52
CA ILE A 279 -5.40 -5.00 -14.68
C ILE A 279 -6.21 -3.78 -15.14
N GLN A 280 -6.20 -3.47 -16.45
CA GLN A 280 -6.94 -2.32 -16.98
C GLN A 280 -8.44 -2.40 -16.70
N THR A 281 -9.03 -3.60 -16.74
CA THR A 281 -10.46 -3.79 -16.43
C THR A 281 -10.75 -3.45 -14.97
N ALA A 282 -9.87 -3.81 -14.04
CA ALA A 282 -10.02 -3.45 -12.62
C ALA A 282 -9.84 -1.94 -12.39
N ILE A 283 -8.87 -1.30 -13.07
CA ILE A 283 -8.68 0.16 -13.06
C ILE A 283 -9.95 0.87 -13.55
N ASP A 284 -10.51 0.43 -14.68
CA ASP A 284 -11.72 1.03 -15.25
C ASP A 284 -12.93 0.90 -14.30
N ALA A 285 -13.04 -0.23 -13.59
CA ALA A 285 -14.09 -0.46 -12.59
C ALA A 285 -13.93 0.47 -11.38
N LEU A 286 -12.70 0.65 -10.88
CA LEU A 286 -12.38 1.61 -9.81
C LEU A 286 -12.69 3.06 -10.23
N VAL A 287 -12.35 3.46 -11.46
CA VAL A 287 -12.70 4.78 -11.99
C VAL A 287 -14.23 4.95 -12.10
N ALA A 288 -14.95 3.91 -12.55
CA ALA A 288 -16.40 3.95 -12.65
C ALA A 288 -17.08 4.08 -11.28
N GLN A 289 -16.64 3.32 -10.26
CA GLN A 289 -17.20 3.46 -8.91
C GLN A 289 -16.90 4.84 -8.30
N THR A 290 -15.73 5.43 -8.55
CA THR A 290 -15.40 6.78 -8.07
C THR A 290 -16.35 7.82 -8.65
N ARG A 291 -16.67 7.76 -9.94
CA ARG A 291 -17.64 8.68 -10.56
C ARG A 291 -19.01 8.60 -9.89
N ASP A 292 -19.43 7.41 -9.49
CA ASP A 292 -20.69 7.24 -8.76
C ASP A 292 -20.59 7.66 -7.29
N ILE A 293 -19.42 7.55 -6.66
CA ILE A 293 -19.14 8.17 -5.35
C ILE A 293 -19.33 9.69 -5.42
N GLU A 294 -18.74 10.35 -6.42
CA GLU A 294 -18.89 11.80 -6.63
C GLU A 294 -20.35 12.20 -6.90
N ARG A 295 -21.07 11.42 -7.73
CA ARG A 295 -22.50 11.61 -7.97
C ARG A 295 -23.30 11.44 -6.67
N ALA A 296 -22.97 10.45 -5.85
CA ALA A 296 -23.63 10.18 -4.58
C ALA A 296 -23.46 11.36 -3.62
N VAL A 297 -22.22 11.86 -3.47
CA VAL A 297 -21.88 13.06 -2.69
C VAL A 297 -22.71 14.27 -3.14
N ALA A 298 -22.81 14.51 -4.45
CA ALA A 298 -23.61 15.59 -5.00
C ALA A 298 -25.11 15.41 -4.73
N ALA A 299 -25.65 14.19 -4.88
CA ALA A 299 -27.07 13.89 -4.68
C ALA A 299 -27.52 14.09 -3.23
N ILE A 300 -26.66 13.78 -2.26
CA ILE A 300 -26.93 13.99 -0.83
C ILE A 300 -26.59 15.41 -0.36
N GLY A 301 -26.00 16.24 -1.24
CA GLY A 301 -25.67 17.63 -0.97
C GLY A 301 -24.49 17.82 -0.01
N LEU A 302 -23.57 16.87 0.06
CA LEU A 302 -22.34 17.00 0.84
C LEU A 302 -21.39 17.99 0.16
N GLN A 303 -20.74 18.82 0.97
CA GLN A 303 -19.71 19.76 0.54
C GLN A 303 -18.40 19.44 1.25
N GLY A 304 -17.28 19.74 0.59
CA GLY A 304 -15.95 19.52 1.16
C GLY A 304 -15.43 18.08 1.06
N VAL A 305 -16.08 17.23 0.25
CA VAL A 305 -15.46 15.98 -0.20
C VAL A 305 -14.46 16.33 -1.28
N ASP A 306 -13.24 15.84 -1.11
CA ASP A 306 -12.10 16.06 -1.99
C ASP A 306 -11.47 14.70 -2.29
N VAL A 307 -11.59 14.25 -3.54
CA VAL A 307 -11.08 12.95 -3.99
C VAL A 307 -9.68 13.19 -4.55
N SER A 308 -8.68 12.47 -4.03
CA SER A 308 -7.31 12.57 -4.55
C SER A 308 -7.26 12.09 -6.00
N GLY A 309 -6.56 12.86 -6.84
CA GLY A 309 -6.22 12.50 -8.22
C GLY A 309 -4.93 11.69 -8.30
N SER A 310 -4.53 11.32 -9.52
CA SER A 310 -3.24 10.69 -9.81
C SER A 310 -2.81 11.04 -11.23
N ASP A 311 -1.54 11.42 -11.42
CA ASP A 311 -1.02 11.75 -12.75
C ASP A 311 -1.12 10.57 -13.72
N SER A 312 -1.00 9.34 -13.25
CA SER A 312 -1.17 8.13 -14.07
C SER A 312 -2.57 7.99 -14.71
N LEU A 313 -3.59 8.63 -14.12
CA LEU A 313 -4.96 8.68 -14.62
C LEU A 313 -5.26 10.02 -15.31
N ASP A 314 -4.89 11.13 -14.69
CA ASP A 314 -5.31 12.48 -15.06
C ASP A 314 -4.39 13.12 -16.10
N ASN A 315 -3.11 12.73 -16.12
CA ASN A 315 -2.10 13.24 -17.04
C ASN A 315 -1.03 12.17 -17.39
N PRO A 316 -1.39 11.06 -18.06
CA PRO A 316 -0.48 9.93 -18.26
C PRO A 316 0.82 10.28 -19.00
N ASP A 317 0.81 11.34 -19.83
CA ASP A 317 2.00 11.81 -20.55
C ASP A 317 3.07 12.43 -19.61
N ALA A 318 2.70 12.81 -18.39
CA ALA A 318 3.64 13.32 -17.39
C ALA A 318 4.46 12.21 -16.71
N VAL A 319 3.94 10.97 -16.68
CA VAL A 319 4.64 9.81 -16.10
C VAL A 319 5.94 9.49 -16.83
N PHE A 320 6.03 9.82 -18.13
CA PHE A 320 7.19 9.51 -18.97
C PHE A 320 8.18 10.68 -19.13
N GLN A 321 8.04 11.76 -18.35
CA GLN A 321 8.88 12.96 -18.42
C GLN A 321 9.91 13.01 -17.30
#